data_AF-A0A350LTY6-F1
#
_entry.id   AF-A0A350LTY6-F1
#
_cell.length_a   1.000
_cell.length_b   1.000
_cell.length_c   1.000
_cell.angle_alpha   90.00
_cell.angle_beta   90.00
_cell.angle_gamma   90.00
#
_symmetry.space_group_name_H-M   'P 1'
#
loop_
_entity.id
_entity.type
_entity.pdbx_description
1 polymer ?
#
loop_
_entity_poly.entity_id
_entity_poly.type
_entity_poly.pdbx_seq_one_letter_code
_entity_poly.pdbx_strand_id
1 'polypeptide(L)'
;MRSVERIAEEIVVREGGFVNDPDDPGGATSFGVTIHTLRRLGLDLDGDGDVDEADVRRVTRAQAVDLFIEHYYHLPGIARLPQALRAGVFDMHVNAGANAVRILQRLLREMGQAVA
;
A
#
# COMPACT_ATOMS: atom_id res chain seq x y z
N MET A 1 -1.95 -21.90 2.45
CA MET A 1 -1.42 -20.75 1.70
C MET A 1 -2.16 -19.52 2.19
N ARG A 2 -1.49 -18.46 2.64
CA ARG A 2 -2.19 -17.26 3.13
C ARG A 2 -2.80 -16.55 1.92
N SER A 3 -4.06 -16.15 2.02
CA SER A 3 -4.70 -15.32 1.00
C SER A 3 -4.11 -13.89 1.07
N VAL A 4 -4.25 -13.10 -0.01
CA VAL A 4 -3.69 -11.74 -0.05
C VAL A 4 -4.33 -10.85 1.02
N GLU A 5 -5.62 -11.08 1.26
CA GLU A 5 -6.43 -10.40 2.27
C GLU A 5 -5.81 -10.60 3.66
N ARG A 6 -5.43 -11.84 3.99
CA ARG A 6 -4.76 -12.12 5.27
C ARG A 6 -3.40 -11.43 5.40
N ILE A 7 -2.66 -11.29 4.31
CA ILE A 7 -1.37 -10.56 4.34
C ILE A 7 -1.62 -9.07 4.54
N ALA A 8 -2.60 -8.49 3.85
CA ALA A 8 -2.99 -7.09 4.00
C ALA A 8 -3.50 -6.80 5.43
N GLU A 9 -4.33 -7.69 5.99
CA GLU A 9 -4.77 -7.63 7.39
C GLU A 9 -3.58 -7.67 8.35
N GLU A 10 -2.63 -8.59 8.16
CA GLU A 10 -1.43 -8.69 9.02
C GLU A 10 -0.58 -7.42 8.95
N ILE A 11 -0.51 -6.73 7.80
CA ILE A 11 0.18 -5.45 7.63
C ILE A 11 -0.58 -4.34 8.37
N VAL A 12 -1.87 -4.18 8.09
CA VAL A 12 -2.76 -3.17 8.71
C VAL A 12 -2.92 -3.36 10.22
N VAL A 13 -2.72 -4.56 10.74
CA VAL A 13 -2.73 -4.82 12.19
C VAL A 13 -1.45 -4.34 12.87
N ARG A 14 -0.31 -4.44 12.19
CA ARG A 14 1.01 -3.99 12.71
C ARG A 14 1.14 -2.47 12.65
N GLU A 15 0.64 -1.88 11.58
CA GLU A 15 0.47 -0.44 11.40
C GLU A 15 -0.64 0.01 12.38
N GLY A 16 -0.27 0.75 13.43
CA GLY A 16 -1.20 1.10 14.51
C GLY A 16 -2.27 2.13 14.12
N GLY A 17 -2.67 2.94 15.10
CA GLY A 17 -3.61 4.04 14.88
C GLY A 17 -2.97 5.23 14.18
N PHE A 18 -3.66 6.38 14.25
CA PHE A 18 -3.19 7.63 13.67
C PHE A 18 -1.82 8.08 14.22
N VAL A 19 -0.91 8.44 13.32
CA VAL A 19 0.38 9.07 13.59
C VAL A 19 0.51 10.28 12.67
N ASN A 20 1.01 11.40 13.21
CA ASN A 20 1.35 12.57 12.43
C ASN A 20 2.68 13.11 12.96
N ASP A 21 3.77 12.55 12.42
CA ASP A 21 5.13 12.94 12.80
C ASP A 21 5.61 14.03 11.82
N PRO A 22 6.07 15.20 12.31
CA PRO A 22 6.55 16.27 11.44
C PRO A 22 7.77 15.89 10.58
N ASP A 23 8.53 14.88 10.98
CA ASP A 23 9.67 14.36 10.22
C ASP A 23 9.26 13.23 9.25
N ASP A 24 8.01 12.75 9.29
CA ASP A 24 7.51 11.74 8.38
C ASP A 24 7.17 12.37 7.01
N PRO A 25 7.89 12.01 5.92
CA PRO A 25 7.59 12.50 4.59
C PRO A 25 6.19 12.10 4.09
N GLY A 26 5.59 11.06 4.68
CA GLY A 26 4.22 10.63 4.43
C GLY A 26 3.14 11.54 5.03
N GLY A 27 3.49 12.37 6.01
CA GLY A 27 2.56 13.20 6.78
C GLY A 27 1.60 12.36 7.64
N ALA A 28 0.44 12.94 7.97
CA ALA A 28 -0.60 12.23 8.73
C ALA A 28 -0.94 10.87 8.11
N THR A 29 -0.87 9.83 8.92
CA THR A 29 -0.99 8.43 8.51
C THR A 29 -1.84 7.65 9.51
N SER A 30 -2.73 6.78 9.02
CA SER A 30 -3.53 5.87 9.85
C SER A 30 -3.58 4.50 9.21
N PHE A 31 -3.25 3.44 9.97
CA PHE A 31 -3.19 2.07 9.44
C PHE A 31 -2.30 1.93 8.18
N GLY A 32 -1.24 2.74 8.08
CA GLY A 32 -0.35 2.81 6.91
C GLY A 32 -0.91 3.57 5.70
N VAL A 33 -2.14 4.09 5.79
CA VAL A 33 -2.74 4.97 4.78
C VAL A 33 -2.37 6.43 5.09
N THR A 34 -1.63 7.05 4.18
CA THR A 34 -1.16 8.44 4.33
C THR A 34 -2.16 9.46 3.77
N ILE A 35 -2.09 10.71 4.26
CA ILE A 35 -2.87 11.84 3.71
C ILE A 35 -2.63 12.04 2.22
N HIS A 36 -1.40 11.82 1.75
CA HIS A 36 -1.05 11.87 0.33
C HIS A 36 -1.80 10.79 -0.47
N THR A 37 -2.00 9.62 0.13
CA THR A 37 -2.78 8.54 -0.49
C THR A 37 -4.25 8.95 -0.59
N LEU A 38 -4.87 9.44 0.48
CA LEU A 38 -6.26 9.90 0.44
C LEU A 38 -6.46 11.02 -0.58
N ARG A 39 -5.57 12.02 -0.62
CA ARG A 39 -5.62 13.13 -1.59
C ARG A 39 -5.48 12.66 -3.02
N ARG A 40 -4.56 11.73 -3.29
CA ARG A 40 -4.39 11.15 -4.64
C ARG A 40 -5.66 10.41 -5.09
N LEU A 41 -6.41 9.83 -4.16
CA LEU A 41 -7.62 9.05 -4.43
C LEU A 41 -8.91 9.89 -4.33
N GLY A 42 -8.83 11.14 -3.86
CA GLY A 42 -10.00 11.99 -3.65
C GLY A 42 -10.95 11.44 -2.58
N LEU A 43 -10.41 10.79 -1.54
CA LEU A 43 -11.19 10.18 -0.48
C LEU A 43 -11.45 11.17 0.65
N ASP A 44 -12.50 11.96 0.48
CA ASP A 44 -13.16 12.75 1.52
C ASP A 44 -14.07 11.79 2.32
N LEU A 45 -13.61 11.41 3.52
CA LEU A 45 -14.25 10.43 4.39
C LEU A 45 -15.21 11.08 5.39
N ASP A 46 -15.17 12.39 5.56
CA ASP A 46 -16.07 13.12 6.46
C ASP A 46 -17.13 13.97 5.77
N GLY A 47 -16.96 14.18 4.46
CA GLY A 47 -17.92 14.80 3.55
C GLY A 47 -17.92 16.33 3.60
N ASP A 48 -16.86 16.96 4.11
CA ASP A 48 -16.79 18.42 4.23
C ASP A 48 -16.30 19.14 2.97
N GLY A 49 -15.86 18.37 1.96
CA GLY A 49 -15.46 18.87 0.65
C GLY A 49 -13.96 19.10 0.49
N ASP A 50 -13.13 18.72 1.46
CA ASP A 50 -11.69 18.66 1.29
C ASP A 50 -11.08 17.28 1.68
N VAL A 51 -9.75 17.18 1.69
CA VAL A 51 -9.05 15.98 2.15
C VAL A 51 -7.93 16.39 3.08
N ASP A 52 -8.16 16.17 4.37
CA ASP A 52 -7.32 16.65 5.46
C ASP A 52 -7.00 15.55 6.51
N GLU A 53 -6.54 15.96 7.69
CA GLU A 53 -6.21 15.01 8.76
C GLU A 53 -7.44 14.36 9.41
N ALA A 54 -8.61 15.00 9.36
CA ALA A 54 -9.85 14.46 9.88
C ALA A 54 -10.25 13.20 9.08
N ASP A 55 -10.03 13.20 7.76
CA ASP A 55 -10.23 12.02 6.93
C ASP A 55 -9.28 10.89 7.31
N VAL A 56 -7.99 11.20 7.47
CA VAL A 56 -6.98 10.20 7.84
C VAL A 56 -7.35 9.54 9.18
N ARG A 57 -7.89 10.30 10.14
CA ARG A 57 -8.36 9.77 11.43
C ARG A 57 -9.60 8.88 11.29
N ARG A 58 -10.41 9.08 10.25
CA ARG A 58 -11.63 8.30 10.00
C ARG A 58 -11.40 7.02 9.19
N VAL A 59 -10.19 6.82 8.65
CA VAL A 59 -9.82 5.57 7.98
C VAL A 59 -10.09 4.40 8.92
N THR A 60 -10.98 3.51 8.52
CA THR A 60 -11.23 2.25 9.24
C THR A 60 -10.22 1.19 8.81
N ARG A 61 -9.99 0.19 9.68
CA ARG A 61 -9.15 -0.97 9.33
C ARG A 61 -9.61 -1.68 8.05
N ALA A 62 -10.93 -1.81 7.86
CA ALA A 62 -11.48 -2.44 6.66
C ALA A 62 -11.16 -1.63 5.40
N GLN A 63 -11.38 -0.31 5.44
CA GLN A 63 -10.99 0.57 4.34
C GLN A 63 -9.48 0.55 4.08
N ALA A 64 -8.66 0.51 5.12
CA ALA A 64 -7.22 0.38 4.96
C ALA A 64 -6.85 -0.93 4.23
N VAL A 65 -7.44 -2.07 4.63
CA VAL A 65 -7.21 -3.35 3.94
C VAL A 65 -7.60 -3.27 2.47
N ASP A 66 -8.79 -2.73 2.16
CA ASP A 66 -9.26 -2.58 0.78
C ASP A 66 -8.34 -1.68 -0.05
N LEU A 67 -7.90 -0.55 0.52
CA LEU A 67 -6.95 0.37 -0.10
C LEU A 67 -5.59 -0.29 -0.36
N PHE A 68 -5.10 -1.11 0.58
CA PHE A 68 -3.85 -1.83 0.41
C PHE A 68 -3.96 -2.87 -0.71
N ILE A 69 -5.04 -3.65 -0.75
CA ILE A 69 -5.26 -4.65 -1.79
C ILE A 69 -5.37 -3.99 -3.16
N GLU A 70 -6.14 -2.91 -3.29
CA GLU A 70 -6.29 -2.23 -4.58
C GLU A 70 -4.99 -1.56 -5.02
N HIS A 71 -4.42 -0.68 -4.17
CA HIS A 71 -3.34 0.20 -4.58
C HIS A 71 -1.94 -0.41 -4.49
N TYR A 72 -1.72 -1.35 -3.59
CA TYR A 72 -0.41 -1.95 -3.36
C TYR A 72 -0.29 -3.35 -3.94
N TYR A 73 -1.39 -3.99 -4.33
CA TYR A 73 -1.38 -5.34 -4.91
C TYR A 73 -1.97 -5.43 -6.33
N HIS A 74 -3.19 -4.91 -6.56
CA HIS A 74 -3.81 -4.99 -7.89
C HIS A 74 -3.24 -4.01 -8.89
N LEU A 75 -3.22 -2.71 -8.57
CA LEU A 75 -2.74 -1.66 -9.48
C LEU A 75 -1.29 -1.85 -9.94
N PRO A 76 -0.32 -2.24 -9.09
CA PRO A 76 1.05 -2.50 -9.55
C PRO A 76 1.18 -3.81 -10.35
N GLY A 77 0.09 -4.56 -10.52
CA GLY A 77 0.05 -5.81 -11.27
C GLY A 77 0.61 -7.02 -10.53
N ILE A 78 0.78 -6.94 -9.20
CA ILE A 78 1.35 -8.04 -8.39
C ILE A 78 0.48 -9.29 -8.48
N ALA A 79 -0.85 -9.12 -8.54
CA ALA A 79 -1.80 -10.23 -8.73
C ALA A 79 -1.52 -11.07 -10.00
N ARG A 80 -0.87 -10.48 -11.02
CA ARG A 80 -0.52 -11.16 -12.28
C ARG A 80 0.79 -11.93 -12.22
N LEU A 81 1.59 -11.76 -11.17
CA LEU A 81 2.84 -12.51 -11.01
C LEU A 81 2.56 -13.99 -10.69
N PRO A 82 3.52 -14.89 -10.92
CA PRO A 82 3.49 -16.23 -10.36
C PRO A 82 3.23 -16.20 -8.86
N GLN A 83 2.38 -17.10 -8.36
CA GLN A 83 1.93 -17.13 -6.97
C GLN A 83 3.07 -17.07 -5.94
N ALA A 84 4.19 -17.73 -6.24
CA ALA A 84 5.37 -17.76 -5.39
C ALA A 84 6.02 -16.37 -5.18
N LEU A 85 5.84 -15.42 -6.10
CA LEU A 85 6.42 -14.08 -6.01
C LEU A 85 5.49 -13.07 -5.33
N ARG A 86 4.18 -13.33 -5.32
CA ARG A 86 3.17 -12.34 -4.95
C ARG A 86 3.37 -11.79 -3.54
N ALA A 87 3.51 -12.67 -2.54
CA ALA A 87 3.63 -12.26 -1.15
C ALA A 87 4.88 -11.41 -0.89
N GLY A 88 6.04 -11.83 -1.40
CA GLY A 88 7.29 -11.10 -1.20
C GLY A 88 7.33 -9.76 -1.93
N VAL A 89 6.83 -9.70 -3.17
CA VAL A 89 6.77 -8.45 -3.93
C VAL A 89 5.74 -7.50 -3.33
N PHE A 90 4.62 -8.01 -2.81
CA PHE A 90 3.62 -7.21 -2.12
C PHE A 90 4.18 -6.57 -0.85
N ASP A 91 4.79 -7.36 0.03
CA ASP A 91 5.44 -6.87 1.25
C ASP A 91 6.49 -5.79 0.93
N MET A 92 7.32 -6.05 -0.07
CA MET A 92 8.33 -5.09 -0.51
C MET A 92 7.71 -3.82 -1.13
N HIS A 93 6.57 -3.93 -1.82
CA HIS A 93 5.87 -2.78 -2.39
C HIS A 93 5.21 -1.92 -1.33
N VAL A 94 4.73 -2.50 -0.23
CA VAL A 94 4.27 -1.74 0.93
C VAL A 94 5.42 -0.94 1.53
N ASN A 95 6.58 -1.57 1.74
CA ASN A 95 7.72 -0.93 2.40
C ASN A 95 8.52 0.03 1.49
N ALA A 96 8.56 -0.21 0.18
CA ALA A 96 9.45 0.50 -0.76
C ALA A 96 8.74 1.07 -2.00
N GLY A 97 7.41 0.98 -2.07
CA GLY A 97 6.61 1.45 -3.20
C GLY A 97 7.07 0.86 -4.54
N ALA A 98 7.07 1.71 -5.58
CA ALA A 98 7.44 1.32 -6.94
C ALA A 98 8.87 0.74 -7.08
N ASN A 99 9.75 0.96 -6.10
CA ASN A 99 11.08 0.34 -6.12
C ASN A 99 11.01 -1.18 -6.00
N ALA A 100 9.95 -1.73 -5.39
CA ALA A 100 9.74 -3.16 -5.32
C ALA A 100 9.67 -3.80 -6.72
N VAL A 101 8.89 -3.20 -7.60
CA VAL A 101 8.76 -3.62 -9.00
C VAL A 101 10.09 -3.44 -9.73
N ARG A 102 10.76 -2.29 -9.56
CA ARG A 102 12.02 -2.00 -10.25
C ARG A 102 13.13 -2.99 -9.88
N ILE A 103 13.22 -3.40 -8.61
CA ILE A 103 14.22 -4.39 -8.17
C ILE A 103 13.91 -5.76 -8.77
N LEU A 104 12.65 -6.20 -8.76
CA LEU A 104 12.27 -7.46 -9.41
C LEU A 104 12.60 -7.44 -10.92
N GLN A 105 12.29 -6.35 -11.61
CA GLN A 105 12.62 -6.18 -13.03
C GLN A 105 14.13 -6.27 -13.30
N ARG A 106 14.96 -5.66 -12.44
CA ARG A 106 16.43 -5.73 -12.56
C ARG A 106 16.94 -7.15 -12.34
N LEU A 107 16.48 -7.83 -11.30
CA LEU A 107 16.85 -9.22 -11.01
C LEU A 107 16.50 -10.15 -12.19
N LEU A 108 15.30 -10.01 -12.75
CA LEU A 108 14.88 -10.81 -13.91
C LEU A 108 15.78 -10.57 -15.13
N ARG A 109 16.17 -9.32 -15.40
CA ARG A 109 17.11 -8.98 -16.49
C ARG A 109 18.49 -9.57 -16.26
N GLU A 110 19.01 -9.52 -15.03
CA GLU A 110 20.30 -10.14 -14.66
C GLU A 110 20.29 -11.67 -14.86
N MET A 111 19.12 -12.30 -14.65
CA MET A 111 18.89 -13.72 -14.94
C MET A 111 18.62 -14.01 -16.44
N GLY A 112 18.77 -13.02 -17.32
CA GLY A 112 18.57 -13.16 -18.77
C GLY A 112 17.10 -13.25 -19.21
N GLN A 113 16.15 -12.89 -18.35
CA GLN A 113 14.72 -12.88 -18.69
C GLN A 113 14.33 -11.57 -19.37
N ALA A 114 13.42 -11.66 -20.35
CA ALA A 114 12.81 -10.48 -20.95
C ALA A 114 11.80 -9.84 -19.99
N VAL A 115 11.87 -8.51 -19.85
CA VAL A 115 10.95 -7.72 -19.01
C VAL A 115 10.40 -6.59 -19.87
N ALA A 116 9.08 -6.61 -20.08
CA ALA A 116 8.32 -5.59 -20.83
C ALA A 116 8.19 -4.27 -20.06
#